data_AF-A0A937XE22-F1
#
_entry.id   AF-A0A937XE22-F1
#
_cell.length_a   1.000
_cell.length_b   1.000
_cell.length_c   1.000
_cell.angle_alpha   90.00
_cell.angle_beta   90.00
_cell.angle_gamma   90.00
#
_symmetry.space_group_name_H-M   'P 1'
#
loop_
_entity.id
_entity.type
_entity.pdbx_description
1 polymer ?
#
loop_
_entity_poly.entity_id
_entity_poly.type
_entity_poly.pdbx_seq_one_letter_code
_entity_poly.pdbx_strand_id
1 'polypeptide(L)' 'WVGDGDLGKVIGKHGRTIRAIRTLLSAAATKENKRAVLEILE' A
#
# COMPACT_ATOMS: atom_id res chain seq x y z
N TRP A 1 -0.92 6.65 -9.50
CA TRP A 1 -0.62 5.99 -10.79
C TRP A 1 0.69 5.24 -10.62
N VAL A 2 0.61 3.93 -10.51
CA VAL A 2 1.75 3.02 -10.52
C VAL A 2 1.69 2.38 -11.90
N GLY A 3 2.76 2.46 -12.70
CA GLY A 3 2.76 1.81 -14.01
C GLY A 3 2.81 0.29 -13.86
N ASP A 4 2.37 -0.46 -14.88
CA ASP A 4 2.26 -1.93 -14.85
C ASP A 4 3.54 -2.64 -14.35
N GLY A 5 4.71 -2.11 -14.69
CA GLY A 5 6.01 -2.65 -14.26
C GLY A 5 6.36 -2.42 -12.78
N ASP A 6 5.68 -1.50 -12.11
CA ASP A 6 5.89 -1.18 -10.69
C ASP A 6 4.94 -1.95 -9.77
N LEU A 7 3.84 -2.49 -10.31
CA LEU A 7 2.88 -3.31 -9.56
C LEU A 7 3.58 -4.52 -8.91
N GLY A 8 4.40 -5.24 -9.67
CA GLY A 8 5.15 -6.40 -9.19
C GLY A 8 6.13 -6.04 -8.07
N LYS A 9 6.76 -4.85 -8.13
CA LYS A 9 7.66 -4.34 -7.08
C LYS A 9 6.87 -3.98 -5.82
N VAL A 10 5.73 -3.31 -5.98
CA VAL A 10 4.87 -2.84 -4.88
C VAL A 10 4.21 -4.02 -4.15
N ILE A 11 3.75 -5.04 -4.86
CA ILE A 11 3.24 -6.28 -4.25
C ILE A 11 4.39 -6.99 -3.52
N GLY A 12 5.53 -7.15 -4.20
CA GLY A 12 6.69 -7.87 -3.69
C GLY A 12 6.42 -9.36 -3.49
N LYS A 13 7.46 -10.12 -3.12
CA LYS A 13 7.35 -11.59 -2.97
C LYS A 13 6.25 -11.96 -1.96
N HIS A 14 5.26 -12.73 -2.42
CA HIS A 14 4.06 -13.14 -1.67
C HIS A 14 3.26 -11.96 -1.07
N GLY A 15 3.30 -10.76 -1.65
CA GLY A 15 2.55 -9.63 -1.09
C GLY A 15 3.11 -9.11 0.25
N ARG A 16 4.39 -9.36 0.57
CA ARG A 16 4.98 -8.88 1.83
C ARG A 16 5.12 -7.36 1.85
N THR A 17 5.49 -6.76 0.72
CA THR A 17 5.72 -5.31 0.62
C THR A 17 4.40 -4.55 0.76
N ILE A 18 3.37 -4.91 -0.01
CA ILE A 18 2.05 -4.27 0.07
C ILE A 18 1.43 -4.38 1.47
N ARG A 19 1.65 -5.50 2.19
CA ARG A 19 1.19 -5.66 3.57
C ARG A 19 1.87 -4.69 4.52
N ALA A 20 3.19 -4.53 4.43
CA ALA A 20 3.93 -3.55 5.23
C ALA A 20 3.46 -2.12 4.94
N ILE A 21 3.25 -1.78 3.67
CA ILE A 21 2.75 -0.45 3.26
C ILE A 21 1.36 -0.19 3.87
N ARG A 22 0.44 -1.17 3.82
CA ARG A 22 -0.90 -1.04 4.43
C ARG A 22 -0.82 -0.78 5.94
N THR A 23 0.04 -1.50 6.65
CA THR A 23 0.24 -1.27 8.09
C THR A 23 0.73 0.16 8.37
N LEU A 24 1.72 0.64 7.61
CA LEU A 24 2.24 1.99 7.75
C LEU A 24 1.19 3.06 7.40
N LEU A 25 0.44 2.86 6.32
CA LEU A 25 -0.63 3.76 5.92
C LEU A 25 -1.70 3.87 7.01
N SER A 26 -2.16 2.76 7.56
CA SER A 26 -3.14 2.73 8.65
C SER A 26 -2.62 3.44 9.90
N ALA A 27 -1.35 3.23 10.27
CA ALA A 27 -0.74 3.90 11.42
C ALA A 27 -0.65 5.42 11.21
N ALA A 28 -0.20 5.85 10.03
CA ALA A 28 -0.10 7.27 9.68
C ALA A 28 -1.49 7.94 9.62
N ALA A 29 -2.47 7.28 8.99
CA ALA A 29 -3.83 7.79 8.90
C ALA A 29 -4.49 7.91 10.27
N THR A 30 -4.29 6.92 11.15
CA THR A 30 -4.77 6.96 12.54
C THR A 30 -4.19 8.15 13.30
N LYS A 31 -2.88 8.43 13.14
CA LYS A 31 -2.22 9.59 13.76
C LYS A 31 -2.86 10.92 13.31
N GLU A 32 -3.29 10.99 12.05
CA GLU A 32 -3.94 12.16 11.46
C GLU A 32 -5.46 12.20 11.69
N ASN A 33 -6.04 11.26 12.46
CA ASN A 33 -7.49 11.06 12.59
C ASN A 33 -8.23 10.95 11.23
N LYS A 34 -7.56 10.35 10.24
CA LYS A 34 -8.09 10.11 8.90
C LYS A 34 -8.27 8.62 8.65
N ARG A 35 -9.19 8.28 7.75
CA ARG A 35 -9.30 6.94 7.19
C ARG A 35 -8.66 6.95 5.81
N ALA A 36 -7.70 6.06 5.60
CA ALA A 36 -7.03 5.88 4.32
C ALA A 36 -6.99 4.39 3.96
N VAL A 37 -7.22 4.08 2.69
CA VAL A 37 -7.18 2.73 2.14
C VAL A 37 -6.26 2.75 0.93
N LEU A 38 -5.41 1.72 0.83
CA LEU A 38 -4.55 1.53 -0.34
C LEU A 38 -5.28 0.65 -1.36
N GLU A 39 -5.72 1.27 -2.45
CA GLU A 39 -6.27 0.60 -3.63
C GLU A 39 -5.19 0.39 -4.67
N ILE A 40 -5.16 -0.82 -5.25
CA ILE A 40 -4.32 -1.14 -6.40
C ILE A 40 -5.27 -1.16 -7.59
N LEU A 41 -5.04 -0.27 -8.56
CA LEU A 41 -5.78 -0.24 -9.82
C LEU A 41 -5.04 -1.13 -10.82
N GLU A 42 -5.79 -2.01 -11.48
CA GLU A 42 -5.33 -2.85 -12.61
C GLU A 42 -5.20 -2.02 -13.90
#